data_AF-A0A8T5QEM8-F1
#
_entry.id   AF-A0A8T5QEM8-F1
#
_cell.length_a   1.000
_cell.length_b   1.000
_cell.length_c   1.000
_cell.angle_alpha   90.00
_cell.angle_beta   90.00
_cell.angle_gamma   90.00
#
_symmetry.space_group_name_H-M   'P 1'
#
loop_
_entity.id
_entity.type
_entity.pdbx_description
1 polymer ?
#
loop_
_entity_poly.entity_id
_entity_poly.type
_entity_poly.pdbx_seq_one_letter_code
_entity_poly.pdbx_strand_id
1 'polypeptide(L)'
;MNQAIQALLTTLLNQRIIGGKHTVEHRIIKSKTKYLGKQERKEFSKEYKELVKEGIIIRAKKRTGKGYDWHISLNAKKVREVIRWLT
;
A
#
# COMPACT_ATOMS: atom_id res chain seq x y z
N MET A 1 -12.96 -3.31 -6.01
CA MET A 1 -11.56 -3.05 -5.61
C MET A 1 -10.70 -3.25 -6.84
N ASN A 2 -9.86 -2.28 -7.18
CA ASN A 2 -8.94 -2.39 -8.32
C ASN A 2 -7.96 -3.57 -8.12
N GLN A 3 -7.69 -4.35 -9.18
CA GLN A 3 -6.82 -5.54 -9.09
C GLN A 3 -5.41 -5.22 -8.58
N ALA A 4 -4.84 -4.06 -8.94
CA ALA A 4 -3.53 -3.66 -8.45
C ALA A 4 -3.55 -3.24 -6.97
N ILE A 5 -4.67 -2.73 -6.46
CA ILE A 5 -4.87 -2.48 -5.03
C ILE A 5 -4.96 -3.82 -4.30
N GLN A 6 -5.74 -4.76 -4.81
CA GLN A 6 -5.82 -6.11 -4.26
C GLN A 6 -4.42 -6.76 -4.20
N ALA A 7 -3.66 -6.69 -5.30
CA ALA A 7 -2.30 -7.19 -5.37
C ALA A 7 -1.33 -6.47 -4.41
N LEU A 8 -1.51 -5.17 -4.18
CA LEU A 8 -0.73 -4.41 -3.18
C LEU A 8 -1.03 -4.92 -1.78
N LEU A 9 -2.30 -4.99 -1.39
CA LEU A 9 -2.73 -5.42 -0.06
C LEU A 9 -2.31 -6.87 0.22
N THR A 10 -2.52 -7.78 -0.73
CA THR A 10 -2.04 -9.17 -0.65
C THR A 10 -0.52 -9.24 -0.48
N THR A 11 0.23 -8.40 -1.20
CA THR A 11 1.71 -8.36 -1.04
C THR A 11 2.11 -7.90 0.35
N LEU A 12 1.47 -6.84 0.87
CA LEU A 12 1.76 -6.34 2.20
C LEU A 12 1.41 -7.37 3.29
N LEU A 13 0.28 -8.08 3.15
CA LEU A 13 -0.11 -9.16 4.05
C LEU A 13 0.87 -10.34 4.00
N ASN A 14 1.16 -10.87 2.80
CA ASN A 14 2.03 -12.03 2.63
C ASN A 14 3.44 -11.76 3.15
N GLN A 15 3.94 -10.53 3.01
CA GLN A 15 5.25 -10.11 3.53
C GLN A 15 5.21 -9.66 5.00
N ARG A 16 4.04 -9.73 5.64
CA ARG A 16 3.77 -9.28 7.02
C ARG A 16 4.19 -7.82 7.26
N ILE A 17 4.05 -6.96 6.26
CA ILE A 17 4.34 -5.52 6.35
C ILE A 17 3.15 -4.84 7.06
N ILE A 18 3.11 -4.98 8.38
CA ILE A 18 2.02 -4.57 9.24
C ILE A 18 2.61 -3.80 10.44
N GLY A 19 1.99 -2.68 10.81
CA GLY A 19 2.39 -1.87 11.95
C GLY A 19 3.83 -1.40 11.86
N GLY A 20 4.69 -1.85 12.78
CA GLY A 20 6.10 -1.45 12.87
C GLY A 20 6.97 -1.84 11.66
N LYS A 21 6.57 -2.84 10.88
CA LYS A 21 7.28 -3.25 9.66
C LYS A 21 6.77 -2.47 8.45
N HIS A 22 7.68 -1.84 7.71
CA HIS A 22 7.33 -0.96 6.60
C HIS A 22 8.16 -1.25 5.34
N THR A 23 7.66 -0.83 4.18
CA THR A 23 8.38 -0.88 2.90
C THR A 23 8.36 0.48 2.20
N VAL A 24 9.26 0.70 1.25
CA VAL A 24 9.37 1.96 0.51
C VAL A 24 8.18 2.11 -0.45
N GLU A 25 7.41 3.19 -0.27
CA GLU A 25 6.13 3.43 -0.96
C GLU A 25 6.29 3.41 -2.49
N HIS A 26 7.17 4.26 -3.01
CA HIS A 26 7.30 4.42 -4.46
C HIS A 26 7.74 3.12 -5.15
N ARG A 27 8.55 2.29 -4.47
CA ARG A 27 9.07 1.04 -5.02
C ARG A 27 7.97 0.01 -5.21
N ILE A 28 7.15 -0.20 -4.17
CA ILE A 28 6.07 -1.18 -4.23
C ILE A 28 4.93 -0.70 -5.13
N ILE A 29 4.54 0.59 -5.06
CA ILE A 29 3.51 1.15 -5.97
C ILE A 29 3.95 1.02 -7.43
N LYS A 30 5.19 1.38 -7.77
CA LYS A 30 5.71 1.23 -9.13
C LYS A 30 5.67 -0.23 -9.59
N SER A 31 6.01 -1.17 -8.70
CA SER A 31 5.94 -2.60 -9.01
C SER A 31 4.52 -3.08 -9.34
N LYS A 32 3.49 -2.54 -8.68
CA LYS A 32 2.09 -2.93 -8.89
C LYS A 32 1.38 -2.19 -10.02
N THR A 33 1.89 -1.01 -10.40
CA THR A 33 1.24 -0.15 -11.40
C THR A 33 1.96 -0.11 -12.75
N LYS A 34 3.14 -0.73 -12.89
CA LYS A 34 3.96 -0.63 -14.11
C LYS A 34 3.25 -1.12 -15.38
N TYR A 35 2.40 -2.14 -15.27
CA TYR A 35 1.66 -2.72 -16.41
C TYR A 35 0.30 -2.07 -16.66
N LEU A 36 -0.17 -1.21 -15.75
CA LEU A 36 -1.49 -0.60 -15.85
C LEU A 36 -1.55 0.49 -16.93
N GLY A 37 -2.67 0.56 -17.62
CA GLY A 37 -3.03 1.65 -18.52
C GLY A 37 -3.32 2.96 -17.79
N LYS A 38 -3.52 4.05 -18.54
CA LYS A 38 -3.72 5.40 -17.97
C LYS A 38 -4.94 5.48 -17.04
N GLN A 39 -6.05 4.85 -17.42
CA GLN A 39 -7.29 4.87 -16.66
C GLN A 39 -7.16 4.07 -15.36
N GLU A 40 -6.64 2.85 -15.43
CA GLU A 40 -6.39 2.00 -14.25
C GLU A 40 -5.42 2.64 -13.26
N ARG A 41 -4.40 3.37 -13.74
CA ARG A 41 -3.50 4.13 -12.85
C ARG A 41 -4.22 5.24 -12.09
N LYS A 42 -5.20 5.91 -12.71
CA LYS A 42 -6.02 6.93 -12.03
C LYS A 42 -6.88 6.29 -10.94
N GLU A 43 -7.54 5.18 -11.27
CA GLU A 43 -8.36 4.42 -10.32
C GLU A 43 -7.53 3.91 -9.15
N PHE A 44 -6.38 3.28 -9.42
CA PHE A 44 -5.43 2.87 -8.40
C PHE A 44 -5.03 4.05 -7.50
N SER A 45 -4.67 5.19 -8.07
CA SER A 45 -4.23 6.37 -7.31
C SER A 45 -5.36 6.93 -6.42
N LYS A 46 -6.60 6.88 -6.89
CA LYS A 46 -7.78 7.30 -6.12
C LYS A 46 -8.01 6.35 -4.94
N GLU A 47 -8.15 5.05 -5.22
CA GLU A 47 -8.38 4.03 -4.17
C GLU A 47 -7.24 4.00 -3.16
N TYR A 48 -5.98 4.08 -3.61
CA TYR A 48 -4.82 4.11 -2.72
C TYR A 48 -4.87 5.31 -1.75
N LYS A 49 -5.23 6.50 -2.24
CA LYS A 49 -5.38 7.69 -1.38
C LYS A 49 -6.51 7.53 -0.38
N GLU A 50 -7.61 6.90 -0.77
CA GLU A 50 -8.74 6.58 0.12
C GLU A 50 -8.29 5.62 1.23
N LEU A 51 -7.56 4.54 0.90
CA LEU A 51 -7.03 3.60 1.89
C LEU A 51 -6.05 4.24 2.89
N VAL A 52 -5.26 5.23 2.44
CA VAL A 52 -4.38 6.01 3.33
C VAL A 52 -5.21 6.95 4.21
N LYS A 53 -6.21 7.63 3.65
CA LYS A 53 -7.10 8.54 4.39
C LYS A 53 -7.91 7.81 5.46
N GLU A 54 -8.40 6.62 5.14
CA GLU A 54 -9.12 5.75 6.07
C GLU A 54 -8.19 5.08 7.10
N GLY A 55 -6.87 5.22 6.94
CA GLY A 55 -5.90 4.61 7.83
C GLY A 55 -5.83 3.09 7.72
N ILE A 56 -6.25 2.51 6.58
CA ILE A 56 -5.94 1.11 6.25
C ILE A 56 -4.45 0.95 6.00
N ILE A 57 -3.89 1.88 5.21
CA ILE A 57 -2.46 1.98 4.93
C ILE A 57 -1.88 3.11 5.79
N ILE A 58 -0.93 2.76 6.65
CA ILE A 58 -0.15 3.74 7.40
C ILE A 58 0.98 4.21 6.49
N ARG A 59 1.09 5.53 6.31
CA ARG A 59 2.15 6.17 5.55
C ARG A 59 3.00 7.02 6.51
N ALA A 60 4.31 6.76 6.54
CA ALA A 60 5.23 7.45 7.42
C ALA A 60 6.51 7.84 6.67
N LYS A 61 7.05 9.02 6.98
CA LYS A 61 8.33 9.49 6.44
C LYS A 61 9.46 8.92 7.29
N LYS A 62 10.43 8.25 6.67
CA LYS A 62 11.58 7.66 7.39
C LYS A 62 12.89 8.17 6.81
N ARG A 63 13.88 8.39 7.69
CA ARG A 63 15.22 8.76 7.29
C ARG A 63 15.90 7.58 6.60
N THR A 64 16.41 7.81 5.41
CA THR A 64 17.25 6.88 4.65
C THR A 64 18.67 7.44 4.60
N GLY A 65 19.65 6.63 4.19
CA GLY A 65 21.05 7.07 4.12
C GLY A 65 21.29 8.27 3.19
N LYS A 66 20.32 8.62 2.32
CA LYS A 66 20.38 9.73 1.36
C LYS A 66 19.33 10.82 1.59
N GLY A 67 18.55 10.75 2.67
CA GLY A 67 17.50 11.73 2.94
C GLY A 67 16.30 11.15 3.67
N TYR A 68 15.10 11.40 3.16
CA TYR A 68 13.86 10.88 3.72
C TYR A 68 12.97 10.32 2.62
N ASP A 69 12.49 9.09 2.83
CA ASP A 69 11.57 8.44 1.93
C ASP A 69 10.23 8.16 2.61
N TRP A 70 9.18 8.07 1.81
CA TRP A 70 7.90 7.60 2.28
C TRP A 70 7.89 6.08 2.35
N HIS A 71 7.43 5.58 3.49
CA HIS A 71 7.25 4.18 3.77
C HIS A 71 5.79 3.89 4.09
N ILE A 72 5.36 2.68 3.75
CA ILE A 72 4.01 2.22 4.00
C ILE A 72 3.97 0.88 4.73
N SER A 73 2.91 0.68 5.49
CA SER A 73 2.54 -0.58 6.12
C SER A 73 1.02 -0.70 6.25
N LEU A 74 0.52 -1.91 6.46
CA LEU A 74 -0.87 -2.11 6.86
C LEU A 74 -1.06 -1.71 8.32
N ASN A 75 -2.19 -1.07 8.61
CA ASN A 75 -2.57 -0.78 9.98
C ASN A 75 -2.90 -2.07 10.73
N ALA A 76 -2.16 -2.34 11.80
CA ALA A 76 -2.37 -3.53 12.64
C ALA A 76 -3.80 -3.62 13.20
N LYS A 77 -4.43 -2.47 13.49
CA LYS A 77 -5.81 -2.43 14.02
C LYS A 77 -6.87 -2.79 12.97
N LYS A 78 -6.56 -2.61 11.69
CA LYS A 78 -7.49 -2.82 10.56
C LYS A 78 -7.13 -4.01 9.67
N VAL A 79 -6.07 -4.75 10.01
CA VAL A 79 -5.59 -5.88 9.18
C VAL A 79 -6.65 -6.97 9.00
N ARG A 80 -7.53 -7.17 10.00
CA ARG A 80 -8.64 -8.13 9.90
C ARG A 80 -9.66 -7.73 8.84
N GLU A 81 -9.91 -6.42 8.66
CA GLU A 81 -10.79 -5.92 7.60
C GLU A 81 -10.18 -6.21 6.23
N VAL A 82 -8.87 -5.96 6.09
CA VAL A 82 -8.12 -6.24 4.84
C VAL A 82 -8.18 -7.73 4.48
N ILE A 83 -8.01 -8.63 5.45
CA ILE A 83 -8.11 -10.09 5.20
C ILE A 83 -9.52 -10.46 4.70
N ARG A 84 -10.57 -9.89 5.30
CA ARG A 84 -11.96 -10.14 4.88
C ARG A 84 -12.24 -9.64 3.45
N TRP A 85 -11.57 -8.59 2.99
CA TRP A 85 -11.73 -8.10 1.62
C TRP A 85 -11.00 -8.96 0.57
N LEU A 86 -10.05 -9.79 1.00
CA LEU A 86 -9.17 -10.56 0.12
C LEU A 86 -9.49 -12.08 0.13
N THR A 87 -10.40 -12.50 1.00
CA THR A 87 -10.93 -13.87 1.09
C THR A 87 -12.26 -13.93 0.36
#